data_AF-M0PDP2-F1
#
_entry.id   AF-M0PDP2-F1
#
_cell.length_a   1.000
_cell.length_b   1.000
_cell.length_c   1.000
_cell.angle_alpha   90.00
_cell.angle_beta   90.00
_cell.angle_gamma   90.00
#
_symmetry.space_group_name_H-M   'P 1'
#
loop_
_entity.id
_entity.type
_entity.pdbx_description
1 polymer ?
#
loop_
_entity_poly.entity_id
_entity_poly.type
_entity_poly.pdbx_seq_one_letter_code
_entity_poly.pdbx_strand_id
1 'polypeptide(L)'
;MAVALAALAALAAPATLPFLPAGTTLPPAPYLLAVLLVAGVVAVVLRRRPPTVTDRHVLALTPWVILGSAAHVLYVIDALPPLVRPLAGSPTVYLTVGALAGASWLAADATDAEAADATNAEAAAAADGRGAERDPAGSGVPRALAAVGTLALVPVVAVAVAAGISTDGAFWSAVSLAAAVPIAALVWTGLTRARPETGITGGVGALAVFGHALDGASTAVGTTQLGFGERTPLSRLILEIEGLPAVPVFGEGWLFVLVKLAVASLVVWLFTPYVRDEPAEGYLLLGFIAAVGLGPAAHNLLLFSVVA
;
A
#
# COMPACT_ATOMS: atom_id res chain seq x y z
N MET A 1 40.97 -10.32 -21.73
CA MET A 1 40.37 -11.06 -20.59
C MET A 1 40.09 -10.14 -19.40
N ALA A 2 41.05 -9.33 -18.93
CA ALA A 2 40.87 -8.40 -17.80
C ALA A 2 39.79 -7.30 -18.03
N VAL A 3 39.65 -6.79 -19.26
CA VAL A 3 38.64 -5.76 -19.59
C VAL A 3 37.20 -6.31 -19.58
N ALA A 4 37.02 -7.58 -19.97
CA ALA A 4 35.71 -8.24 -19.92
C ALA A 4 35.28 -8.59 -18.49
N LEU A 5 36.24 -8.96 -17.63
CA LEU A 5 36.03 -9.15 -16.19
C LEU A 5 35.71 -7.83 -15.46
N ALA A 6 36.36 -6.72 -15.85
CA ALA A 6 36.04 -5.39 -15.33
C ALA A 6 34.63 -4.90 -15.75
N ALA A 7 34.20 -5.21 -16.98
CA ALA A 7 32.85 -4.89 -17.46
C ALA A 7 31.76 -5.73 -16.76
N LEU A 8 32.01 -7.01 -16.47
CA LEU A 8 31.11 -7.84 -15.65
C LEU A 8 31.07 -7.37 -14.18
N ALA A 9 32.20 -6.95 -13.61
CA ALA A 9 32.25 -6.37 -12.27
C ALA A 9 31.53 -5.02 -12.18
N ALA A 10 31.55 -4.21 -13.26
CA ALA A 10 30.81 -2.95 -13.35
C ALA A 10 29.29 -3.15 -13.48
N LEU A 11 28.82 -4.27 -14.04
CA LEU A 11 27.40 -4.67 -14.00
C LEU A 11 26.98 -5.23 -12.62
N ALA A 12 27.94 -5.63 -11.78
CA ALA A 12 27.71 -6.17 -10.43
C ALA A 12 27.89 -5.11 -9.33
N ALA A 13 28.46 -3.94 -9.65
CA ALA A 13 28.54 -2.82 -8.71
C ALA A 13 27.13 -2.21 -8.54
N PRO A 14 26.64 -2.01 -7.31
CA PRO A 14 25.36 -1.34 -7.11
C PRO A 14 25.48 0.08 -7.64
N ALA A 15 24.84 0.36 -8.78
CA ALA A 15 24.67 1.73 -9.24
C ALA A 15 23.88 2.48 -8.17
N THR A 16 24.56 3.30 -7.38
CA THR A 16 23.90 4.24 -6.45
C THR A 16 23.29 5.34 -7.30
N LEU A 17 22.08 5.11 -7.80
CA LEU A 17 21.27 6.17 -8.38
C LEU A 17 20.94 7.14 -7.24
N PRO A 18 21.39 8.40 -7.28
CA PRO A 18 21.33 9.33 -6.15
C PRO A 18 19.91 9.67 -5.68
N PHE A 19 18.90 9.26 -6.46
CA PHE A 19 17.49 9.47 -6.18
C PHE A 19 16.74 8.20 -5.76
N LEU A 20 17.38 7.03 -5.78
CA LEU A 20 16.74 5.81 -5.33
C LEU A 20 16.84 5.66 -3.81
N PRO A 21 15.77 5.15 -3.16
CA PRO A 21 15.82 4.80 -1.76
C PRO A 21 16.94 3.78 -1.47
N ALA A 22 17.65 3.98 -0.36
CA ALA A 22 18.64 3.02 0.12
C ALA A 22 17.96 1.65 0.38
N GLY A 23 18.55 0.57 -0.14
CA GLY A 23 17.99 -0.79 -0.05
C GLY A 23 17.21 -1.24 -1.29
N THR A 24 17.18 -0.44 -2.36
CA THR A 24 16.69 -0.89 -3.66
C THR A 24 17.62 -1.97 -4.21
N THR A 25 17.09 -3.18 -4.43
CA THR A 25 17.86 -4.34 -4.89
C THR A 25 17.08 -5.07 -5.98
N LEU A 26 17.78 -5.52 -7.02
CA LEU A 26 17.19 -6.42 -8.00
C LEU A 26 17.34 -7.87 -7.53
N PRO A 27 16.29 -8.70 -7.67
CA PRO A 27 16.37 -10.10 -7.30
C PRO A 27 17.23 -10.85 -8.34
N PRO A 28 17.71 -12.07 -8.02
CA PRO A 28 18.41 -12.88 -9.01
C PRO A 28 17.58 -13.05 -10.28
N ALA A 29 18.24 -13.10 -11.45
CA ALA A 29 17.58 -13.06 -12.75
C ALA A 29 16.39 -14.04 -12.93
N PRO A 30 16.44 -15.30 -12.43
CA PRO A 30 15.28 -16.20 -12.53
C PRO A 30 14.02 -15.67 -11.82
N TYR A 31 14.18 -15.06 -10.64
CA TYR A 31 13.08 -14.46 -9.90
C TYR A 31 12.55 -13.23 -10.61
N LEU A 32 13.45 -12.37 -11.13
CA LEU A 32 13.04 -11.19 -11.88
C LEU A 32 12.20 -11.54 -13.09
N LEU A 33 12.65 -12.51 -13.90
CA LEU A 33 11.93 -12.96 -15.09
C LEU A 33 10.57 -13.59 -14.73
N ALA A 34 10.52 -14.41 -13.68
CA ALA A 34 9.28 -15.01 -13.22
C ALA A 34 8.27 -13.97 -12.74
N VAL A 35 8.69 -13.01 -11.91
CA VAL A 35 7.83 -11.94 -11.40
C VAL A 35 7.32 -11.05 -12.53
N LEU A 36 8.19 -10.66 -13.48
CA LEU A 36 7.79 -9.86 -14.63
C LEU A 36 6.81 -10.61 -15.55
N LEU A 37 7.02 -11.92 -15.76
CA LEU A 37 6.11 -12.74 -16.54
C LEU A 37 4.73 -12.81 -15.89
N VAL A 38 4.66 -13.13 -14.60
CA VAL A 38 3.39 -13.25 -13.86
C VAL A 38 2.68 -11.90 -13.80
N ALA A 39 3.38 -10.82 -13.42
CA ALA A 39 2.81 -9.48 -13.38
C ALA A 39 2.35 -9.02 -14.77
N GLY A 40 3.11 -9.33 -15.82
CA GLY A 40 2.77 -9.03 -17.21
C GLY A 40 1.52 -9.77 -17.67
N VAL A 41 1.39 -11.06 -17.36
CA VAL A 41 0.18 -11.86 -17.67
C VAL A 41 -1.03 -11.28 -16.96
N VAL A 42 -0.94 -11.02 -15.64
CA VAL A 42 -2.04 -10.43 -14.86
C VAL A 42 -2.45 -9.08 -15.44
N ALA A 43 -1.48 -8.20 -15.75
CA ALA A 43 -1.75 -6.91 -16.36
C ALA A 43 -2.42 -7.04 -17.74
N VAL A 44 -1.98 -7.97 -18.58
CA VAL A 44 -2.60 -8.22 -19.90
C VAL A 44 -4.04 -8.70 -19.74
N VAL A 45 -4.33 -9.60 -18.79
CA VAL A 45 -5.69 -10.10 -18.55
C VAL A 45 -6.60 -8.98 -18.03
N LEU A 46 -6.15 -8.20 -17.05
CA LEU A 46 -6.90 -7.03 -16.54
C LEU A 46 -7.16 -6.00 -17.65
N ARG A 47 -6.21 -5.77 -18.56
CA ARG A 47 -6.42 -4.86 -19.70
C ARG A 47 -7.40 -5.40 -20.73
N ARG A 48 -7.48 -6.72 -20.92
CA ARG A 48 -8.40 -7.36 -21.86
C ARG A 48 -9.80 -7.56 -21.29
N ARG A 49 -9.91 -7.64 -19.97
CA ARG A 49 -11.16 -7.84 -19.22
C ARG A 49 -11.16 -6.84 -18.06
N PRO A 50 -11.41 -5.55 -18.33
CA PRO A 50 -11.34 -4.53 -17.31
C PRO A 50 -12.39 -4.83 -16.23
N PRO A 51 -11.98 -5.02 -14.96
CA PRO A 51 -12.92 -5.26 -13.87
C PRO A 51 -13.72 -3.99 -13.60
N THR A 52 -14.89 -4.13 -12.98
CA THR A 52 -15.58 -2.99 -12.41
C THR A 52 -14.76 -2.43 -11.25
N VAL A 53 -14.50 -1.13 -11.25
CA VAL A 53 -13.74 -0.47 -10.18
C VAL A 53 -14.65 0.52 -9.48
N THR A 54 -14.73 0.37 -8.16
CA THR A 54 -15.40 1.32 -7.25
C THR A 54 -14.48 1.63 -6.08
N ASP A 55 -14.86 2.61 -5.28
CA ASP A 55 -14.22 2.93 -4.01
C ASP A 55 -14.02 1.67 -3.13
N ARG A 56 -15.03 0.80 -3.05
CA ARG A 56 -14.98 -0.46 -2.28
C ARG A 56 -13.89 -1.41 -2.77
N HIS A 57 -13.71 -1.53 -4.09
CA HIS A 57 -12.67 -2.39 -4.67
C HIS A 57 -11.28 -1.88 -4.27
N VAL A 58 -11.08 -0.56 -4.33
CA VAL A 58 -9.80 0.05 -3.96
C VAL A 58 -9.54 -0.06 -2.46
N LEU A 59 -10.56 0.16 -1.62
CA LEU A 59 -10.45 -0.06 -0.17
C LEU A 59 -10.12 -1.53 0.17
N ALA A 60 -10.63 -2.49 -0.60
CA ALA A 60 -10.34 -3.91 -0.43
C ALA A 60 -8.87 -4.28 -0.74
N LEU A 61 -8.10 -3.39 -1.39
CA LEU A 61 -6.65 -3.56 -1.61
C LEU A 61 -5.82 -3.20 -0.37
N THR A 62 -6.40 -2.57 0.66
CA THR A 62 -5.72 -2.19 1.91
C THR A 62 -4.91 -3.33 2.55
N PRO A 63 -5.48 -4.54 2.81
CA PRO A 63 -4.69 -5.64 3.38
C PRO A 63 -3.56 -6.11 2.46
N TRP A 64 -3.67 -5.95 1.14
CA TRP A 64 -2.59 -6.27 0.20
C TRP A 64 -1.43 -5.29 0.30
N VAL A 65 -1.70 -3.99 0.46
CA VAL A 65 -0.66 -2.98 0.73
C VAL A 65 0.11 -3.34 2.00
N ILE A 66 -0.62 -3.66 3.08
CA ILE A 66 -0.03 -4.04 4.37
C ILE A 66 0.75 -5.36 4.25
N LEU A 67 0.26 -6.33 3.47
CA LEU A 67 0.96 -7.59 3.19
C LEU A 67 2.33 -7.35 2.55
N GLY A 68 2.41 -6.46 1.56
CA GLY A 68 3.68 -6.08 0.94
C GLY A 68 4.65 -5.46 1.94
N SER A 69 4.17 -4.54 2.77
CA SER A 69 4.98 -3.95 3.84
C SER A 69 5.48 -4.98 4.85
N ALA A 70 4.61 -5.89 5.29
CA ALA A 70 4.96 -6.93 6.25
C ALA A 70 5.96 -7.93 5.68
N ALA A 71 5.77 -8.37 4.43
CA ALA A 71 6.72 -9.23 3.74
C ALA A 71 8.08 -8.52 3.61
N HIS A 72 8.09 -7.22 3.29
CA HIS A 72 9.32 -6.44 3.22
C HIS A 72 10.01 -6.29 4.58
N VAL A 73 9.27 -6.18 5.70
CA VAL A 73 9.86 -6.22 7.05
C VAL A 73 10.56 -7.56 7.27
N LEU A 74 9.94 -8.69 6.94
CA LEU A 74 10.58 -10.01 7.07
C LEU A 74 11.85 -10.13 6.21
N TYR A 75 11.87 -9.50 5.03
CA TYR A 75 13.08 -9.38 4.21
C TYR A 75 14.19 -8.58 4.92
N VAL A 76 13.84 -7.44 5.51
CA VAL A 76 14.79 -6.54 6.22
C VAL A 76 15.41 -7.23 7.45
N ILE A 77 14.62 -7.95 8.23
CA ILE A 77 15.08 -8.62 9.47
C ILE A 77 15.64 -10.02 9.24
N ASP A 78 15.77 -10.45 7.98
CA ASP A 78 16.26 -11.77 7.59
C ASP A 78 15.47 -12.97 8.13
N ALA A 79 14.14 -12.81 8.22
CA ALA A 79 13.22 -13.84 8.71
C ALA A 79 12.54 -14.67 7.59
N LEU A 80 12.91 -14.46 6.32
CA LEU A 80 12.34 -15.19 5.19
C LEU A 80 13.21 -16.38 4.76
N PRO A 81 12.59 -17.53 4.43
CA PRO A 81 13.31 -18.63 3.79
C PRO A 81 14.02 -18.20 2.49
N PRO A 82 15.18 -18.77 2.16
CA PRO A 82 15.98 -18.35 1.00
C PRO A 82 15.23 -18.36 -0.34
N LEU A 83 14.24 -19.25 -0.50
CA LEU A 83 13.45 -19.36 -1.73
C LEU A 83 12.43 -18.24 -1.91
N VAL A 84 11.93 -17.64 -0.83
CA VAL A 84 10.88 -16.59 -0.92
C VAL A 84 11.46 -15.20 -0.67
N ARG A 85 12.62 -15.12 0.00
CA ARG A 85 13.32 -13.87 0.31
C ARG A 85 13.43 -12.92 -0.89
N PRO A 86 13.84 -13.36 -2.11
CA PRO A 86 13.99 -12.43 -3.25
C PRO A 86 12.69 -11.78 -3.71
N LEU A 87 11.53 -12.36 -3.40
CA LEU A 87 10.22 -11.84 -3.79
C LEU A 87 9.77 -10.66 -2.90
N ALA A 88 10.34 -10.55 -1.70
CA ALA A 88 9.99 -9.54 -0.71
C ALA A 88 10.96 -8.33 -0.66
N GLY A 89 12.00 -8.34 -1.49
CA GLY A 89 12.90 -7.19 -1.65
C GLY A 89 12.23 -6.02 -2.40
N SER A 90 12.69 -4.79 -2.15
CA SER A 90 12.24 -3.61 -2.90
C SER A 90 13.07 -3.44 -4.18
N PRO A 91 12.46 -3.25 -5.38
CA PRO A 91 11.04 -2.98 -5.61
C PRO A 91 10.20 -4.24 -5.96
N THR A 92 10.80 -5.43 -5.98
CA THR A 92 10.16 -6.71 -6.38
C THR A 92 8.87 -7.01 -5.61
N VAL A 93 8.79 -6.65 -4.33
CA VAL A 93 7.63 -6.88 -3.47
C VAL A 93 6.37 -6.21 -4.01
N TYR A 94 6.49 -5.04 -4.64
CA TYR A 94 5.37 -4.32 -5.24
C TYR A 94 4.78 -5.12 -6.42
N LEU A 95 5.64 -5.67 -7.27
CA LEU A 95 5.20 -6.49 -8.41
C LEU A 95 4.63 -7.83 -7.95
N THR A 96 5.26 -8.46 -6.96
CA THR A 96 4.81 -9.75 -6.42
C THR A 96 3.42 -9.62 -5.80
N VAL A 97 3.24 -8.69 -4.87
CA VAL A 97 1.97 -8.50 -4.17
C VAL A 97 0.90 -7.91 -5.08
N GLY A 98 1.28 -6.98 -5.97
CA GLY A 98 0.37 -6.43 -6.99
C GLY A 98 -0.15 -7.50 -7.95
N ALA A 99 0.70 -8.44 -8.38
CA ALA A 99 0.29 -9.55 -9.22
C ALA A 99 -0.63 -10.53 -8.46
N LEU A 100 -0.36 -10.83 -7.19
CA LEU A 100 -1.23 -11.66 -6.36
C LEU A 100 -2.60 -11.00 -6.12
N ALA A 101 -2.63 -9.70 -5.84
CA ALA A 101 -3.86 -8.94 -5.67
C ALA A 101 -4.67 -8.91 -6.99
N GLY A 102 -4.01 -8.63 -8.12
CA GLY A 102 -4.65 -8.62 -9.44
C GLY A 102 -5.18 -9.99 -9.86
N ALA A 103 -4.43 -11.06 -9.61
CA ALA A 103 -4.89 -12.44 -9.85
C ALA A 103 -6.08 -12.81 -8.96
N SER A 104 -6.05 -12.41 -7.68
CA SER A 104 -7.16 -12.63 -6.75
C SER A 104 -8.41 -11.86 -7.15
N TRP A 105 -8.25 -10.65 -7.68
CA TRP A 105 -9.35 -9.87 -8.24
C TRP A 105 -9.96 -10.57 -9.46
N LEU A 106 -9.14 -10.98 -10.43
CA LEU A 106 -9.61 -11.72 -11.60
C LEU A 106 -10.36 -13.02 -11.23
N ALA A 107 -9.87 -13.74 -10.22
CA ALA A 107 -10.53 -14.94 -9.71
C ALA A 107 -11.88 -14.61 -9.05
N ALA A 108 -11.93 -13.57 -8.22
CA ALA A 108 -13.16 -13.12 -7.57
C ALA A 108 -14.22 -12.69 -8.61
N ASP A 109 -13.82 -11.93 -9.63
CA ASP A 109 -14.69 -11.52 -10.73
C ASP A 109 -15.26 -12.73 -11.49
N ALA A 110 -14.43 -13.73 -11.77
CA ALA A 110 -14.88 -14.96 -12.43
C ALA A 110 -15.91 -15.72 -11.57
N THR A 111 -15.65 -15.84 -10.26
CA THR A 111 -16.60 -16.51 -9.36
C THR A 111 -17.91 -15.77 -9.18
N ASP A 112 -17.90 -14.42 -9.17
CA ASP A 112 -19.12 -13.60 -9.08
C ASP A 112 -19.95 -13.73 -10.36
N ALA A 113 -19.29 -13.79 -11.53
CA ALA A 113 -19.94 -14.05 -12.81
C ALA A 113 -20.59 -15.44 -12.87
N GLU A 114 -19.87 -16.49 -12.48
CA GLU A 114 -20.42 -17.86 -12.43
C GLU A 114 -21.62 -17.98 -11.50
N ALA A 115 -21.55 -17.36 -10.32
CA ALA A 115 -22.65 -17.34 -9.36
C ALA A 115 -23.87 -16.56 -9.89
N ALA A 116 -23.63 -15.47 -10.64
CA ALA A 116 -24.69 -14.72 -11.29
C ALA A 116 -25.39 -15.54 -12.39
N ASP A 117 -24.63 -16.25 -13.21
CA ASP A 117 -25.17 -17.12 -14.27
C ASP A 117 -26.02 -18.25 -13.69
N ALA A 118 -25.57 -18.90 -12.61
CA ALA A 118 -26.36 -19.92 -11.91
C ALA A 118 -27.68 -19.36 -11.35
N THR A 119 -27.63 -18.19 -10.70
CA THR A 119 -28.81 -17.50 -10.16
C THR A 119 -29.80 -17.15 -11.27
N ASN A 120 -29.32 -16.66 -12.41
CA ASN A 120 -30.14 -16.30 -13.56
C ASN A 120 -30.79 -17.55 -14.19
N ALA A 121 -30.07 -18.66 -14.25
CA ALA A 121 -30.62 -19.93 -14.74
C ALA A 121 -31.73 -20.47 -13.81
N GLU A 122 -31.53 -20.40 -12.49
CA GLU A 122 -32.55 -20.76 -11.50
C GLU A 122 -33.77 -19.83 -11.57
N ALA A 123 -33.56 -18.51 -11.69
CA ALA A 123 -34.63 -17.54 -11.86
C ALA A 123 -35.39 -17.74 -13.18
N ALA A 124 -34.71 -18.04 -14.28
CA ALA A 124 -35.34 -18.37 -15.57
C ALA A 124 -36.16 -19.67 -15.50
N ALA A 125 -35.71 -20.65 -14.70
CA ALA A 125 -36.46 -21.86 -14.41
C ALA A 125 -37.66 -21.62 -13.47
N ALA A 126 -37.61 -20.58 -12.62
CA ALA A 126 -38.61 -20.28 -11.60
C ALA A 126 -39.62 -19.16 -12.00
N ALA A 127 -39.31 -18.29 -12.96
CA ALA A 127 -40.05 -17.06 -13.20
C ALA A 127 -40.97 -17.06 -14.43
N ASP A 128 -42.23 -16.76 -14.15
CA ASP A 128 -43.31 -16.26 -15.01
C ASP A 128 -43.05 -14.80 -15.51
N GLY A 129 -41.82 -14.52 -15.99
CA GLY A 129 -41.54 -13.35 -16.83
C GLY A 129 -41.24 -11.99 -16.15
N ARG A 130 -40.76 -11.93 -14.90
CA ARG A 130 -40.27 -10.65 -14.31
C ARG A 130 -38.75 -10.66 -14.12
N GLY A 131 -38.03 -10.08 -15.09
CA GLY A 131 -36.58 -9.88 -15.01
C GLY A 131 -36.22 -8.89 -13.89
N ALA A 132 -35.40 -9.34 -12.95
CA ALA A 132 -34.82 -8.49 -11.93
C ALA A 132 -33.55 -7.84 -12.48
N GLU A 133 -33.58 -6.52 -12.68
CA GLU A 133 -32.39 -5.75 -13.01
C GLU A 133 -31.47 -5.71 -11.77
N ARG A 134 -30.22 -6.14 -11.92
CA ARG A 134 -29.27 -6.34 -10.81
C ARG A 134 -28.62 -5.03 -10.40
N ASP A 135 -28.58 -4.76 -9.11
CA ASP A 135 -27.83 -3.64 -8.54
C ASP A 135 -26.31 -3.95 -8.58
N PRO A 136 -25.51 -3.22 -9.39
CA PRO A 136 -24.05 -3.39 -9.44
C PRO A 136 -23.35 -3.08 -8.09
N ALA A 137 -24.04 -2.46 -7.13
CA ALA A 137 -23.51 -2.22 -5.78
C ALA A 137 -23.42 -3.47 -4.89
N GLY A 138 -23.88 -4.64 -5.37
CA GLY A 138 -23.99 -5.88 -4.61
C GLY A 138 -22.88 -6.92 -4.77
N SER A 139 -21.85 -6.69 -5.62
CA SER A 139 -20.86 -7.74 -5.94
C SER A 139 -20.10 -8.27 -4.71
N GLY A 140 -19.83 -9.58 -4.69
CA GLY A 140 -19.03 -10.23 -3.65
C GLY A 140 -17.54 -9.89 -3.73
N VAL A 141 -17.10 -9.34 -4.87
CA VAL A 141 -15.71 -9.15 -5.25
C VAL A 141 -14.89 -8.33 -4.23
N PRO A 142 -15.30 -7.12 -3.79
CA PRO A 142 -14.51 -6.39 -2.81
C PRO A 142 -14.33 -7.15 -1.49
N ARG A 143 -15.36 -7.88 -1.04
CA ARG A 143 -15.27 -8.67 0.19
C ARG A 143 -14.32 -9.85 0.02
N ALA A 144 -14.40 -10.56 -1.10
CA ALA A 144 -13.49 -11.66 -1.42
C ALA A 144 -12.04 -11.16 -1.49
N LEU A 145 -11.79 -10.04 -2.18
CA LEU A 145 -10.47 -9.45 -2.32
C LEU A 145 -9.87 -9.04 -0.96
N ALA A 146 -10.67 -8.39 -0.10
CA ALA A 146 -10.24 -8.01 1.25
C ALA A 146 -10.00 -9.24 2.13
N ALA A 147 -10.87 -10.27 2.05
CA ALA A 147 -10.74 -11.50 2.82
C ALA A 147 -9.48 -12.28 2.43
N VAL A 148 -9.25 -12.50 1.14
CA VAL A 148 -8.05 -13.20 0.64
C VAL A 148 -6.79 -12.44 1.02
N GLY A 149 -6.76 -11.12 0.86
CA GLY A 149 -5.63 -10.29 1.27
C GLY A 149 -5.36 -10.37 2.78
N THR A 150 -6.42 -10.36 3.60
CA THR A 150 -6.31 -10.48 5.06
C THR A 150 -5.82 -11.86 5.47
N LEU A 151 -6.36 -12.92 4.87
CA LEU A 151 -5.93 -14.30 5.11
C LEU A 151 -4.46 -14.52 4.74
N ALA A 152 -3.99 -13.88 3.65
CA ALA A 152 -2.58 -13.90 3.27
C ALA A 152 -1.69 -13.08 4.21
N LEU A 153 -2.20 -11.96 4.76
CA LEU A 153 -1.47 -11.08 5.68
C LEU A 153 -1.22 -11.74 7.05
N VAL A 154 -2.21 -12.43 7.61
CA VAL A 154 -2.15 -13.03 8.96
C VAL A 154 -0.87 -13.86 9.20
N PRO A 155 -0.51 -14.86 8.37
CA PRO A 155 0.69 -15.66 8.61
C PRO A 155 1.98 -14.84 8.51
N VAL A 156 2.05 -13.83 7.63
CA VAL A 156 3.23 -12.97 7.48
C VAL A 156 3.46 -12.13 8.74
N VAL A 157 2.40 -11.55 9.29
CA VAL A 157 2.47 -10.80 10.57
C VAL A 157 2.77 -11.76 11.72
N ALA A 158 2.17 -12.95 11.75
CA ALA A 158 2.44 -13.94 12.79
C ALA A 158 3.93 -14.35 12.82
N VAL A 159 4.55 -14.54 11.65
CA VAL A 159 6.00 -14.81 11.55
C VAL A 159 6.82 -13.62 12.04
N ALA A 160 6.44 -12.38 11.71
CA ALA A 160 7.14 -11.19 12.19
C ALA A 160 7.10 -11.10 13.72
N VAL A 161 5.92 -11.29 14.31
CA VAL A 161 5.73 -11.28 15.77
C VAL A 161 6.47 -12.45 16.44
N ALA A 162 6.47 -13.63 15.82
CA ALA A 162 7.20 -14.80 16.33
C ALA A 162 8.72 -14.63 16.28
N ALA A 163 9.25 -13.73 15.45
CA ALA A 163 10.67 -13.39 15.43
C ALA A 163 11.10 -12.54 16.64
N GLY A 164 10.16 -11.91 17.34
CA GLY A 164 10.39 -11.12 18.54
C GLY A 164 9.49 -9.89 18.60
N ILE A 165 9.21 -9.41 19.82
CA ILE A 165 8.48 -8.16 20.04
C ILE A 165 9.35 -7.22 20.88
N SER A 166 9.52 -6.00 20.38
CA SER A 166 10.05 -4.88 21.14
C SER A 166 8.93 -4.19 21.90
N THR A 167 9.01 -4.13 23.23
CA THR A 167 8.03 -3.41 24.04
C THR A 167 8.02 -1.92 23.72
N ASP A 168 9.21 -1.30 23.60
CA ASP A 168 9.35 0.12 23.32
C ASP A 168 8.91 0.45 21.89
N GLY A 169 9.31 -0.37 20.92
CA GLY A 169 8.90 -0.23 19.53
C GLY A 169 7.40 -0.44 19.32
N ALA A 170 6.80 -1.42 19.99
CA ALA A 170 5.36 -1.66 19.96
C ALA A 170 4.59 -0.50 20.62
N PHE A 171 5.10 0.05 21.72
CA PHE A 171 4.54 1.23 22.37
C PHE A 171 4.52 2.43 21.41
N TRP A 172 5.66 2.77 20.80
CA TRP A 172 5.74 3.91 19.88
C TRP A 172 4.98 3.70 18.58
N SER A 173 4.84 2.45 18.13
CA SER A 173 3.94 2.09 17.03
C SER A 173 2.49 2.36 17.39
N ALA A 174 2.06 1.94 18.58
CA ALA A 174 0.71 2.20 19.08
C ALA A 174 0.45 3.71 19.23
N VAL A 175 1.41 4.47 19.76
CA VAL A 175 1.32 5.94 19.88
C VAL A 175 1.20 6.59 18.50
N SER A 176 2.00 6.17 17.51
CA SER A 176 1.95 6.69 16.14
C SER A 176 0.58 6.45 15.51
N LEU A 177 0.03 5.24 15.66
CA LEU A 177 -1.31 4.90 15.18
C LEU A 177 -2.39 5.72 15.91
N ALA A 178 -2.31 5.80 17.23
CA ALA A 178 -3.26 6.55 18.05
C ALA A 178 -3.26 8.05 17.74
N ALA A 179 -2.11 8.63 17.39
CA ALA A 179 -2.00 10.03 16.98
C ALA A 179 -2.50 10.26 15.54
N ALA A 180 -2.23 9.31 14.62
CA ALA A 180 -2.62 9.43 13.22
C ALA A 180 -4.14 9.46 13.02
N VAL A 181 -4.90 8.70 13.81
CA VAL A 181 -6.38 8.63 13.71
C VAL A 181 -7.06 10.00 13.89
N PRO A 182 -6.86 10.74 15.01
CA PRO A 182 -7.47 12.06 15.17
C PRO A 182 -6.89 13.09 14.20
N ILE A 183 -5.60 13.02 13.87
CA ILE A 183 -5.00 13.92 12.87
C ILE A 183 -5.68 13.73 11.50
N ALA A 184 -5.80 12.49 11.04
CA ALA A 184 -6.45 12.18 9.77
C ALA A 184 -7.92 12.59 9.77
N ALA A 185 -8.65 12.33 10.86
CA ALA A 185 -10.04 12.74 11.00
C ALA A 185 -10.20 14.27 10.93
N LEU A 186 -9.34 15.02 11.63
CA LEU A 186 -9.35 16.48 11.61
C LEU A 186 -9.03 17.03 10.21
N VAL A 187 -7.99 16.50 9.56
CA VAL A 187 -7.58 16.93 8.21
C VAL A 187 -8.65 16.59 7.19
N TRP A 188 -9.17 15.36 7.17
CA TRP A 188 -10.22 14.95 6.25
C TRP A 188 -11.49 15.78 6.42
N THR A 189 -11.90 16.02 7.66
CA THR A 189 -13.11 16.81 7.93
C THR A 189 -12.88 18.29 7.62
N GLY A 190 -11.69 18.83 7.91
CA GLY A 190 -11.31 20.20 7.54
C GLY A 190 -11.30 20.39 6.03
N LEU A 191 -10.70 19.45 5.30
CA LEU A 191 -10.62 19.47 3.83
C LEU A 191 -12.00 19.41 3.19
N THR A 192 -12.85 18.46 3.60
CA THR A 192 -14.21 18.31 3.06
C THR A 192 -15.16 19.44 3.47
N ARG A 193 -14.91 20.14 4.59
CA ARG A 193 -15.65 21.36 4.92
C ARG A 193 -15.19 22.57 4.11
N ALA A 194 -13.89 22.72 3.91
CA ALA A 194 -13.34 23.83 3.14
C ALA A 194 -13.59 23.68 1.63
N ARG A 195 -13.59 22.43 1.14
CA ARG A 195 -13.78 22.03 -0.27
C ARG A 195 -14.76 20.85 -0.37
N PRO A 196 -16.07 21.10 -0.25
CA PRO A 196 -17.12 20.06 -0.25
C PRO A 196 -17.08 19.12 -1.44
N GLU A 197 -16.62 19.59 -2.60
CA GLU A 197 -16.46 18.79 -3.82
C GLU A 197 -15.52 17.58 -3.61
N THR A 198 -14.56 17.69 -2.69
CA THR A 198 -13.61 16.62 -2.34
C THR A 198 -14.32 15.38 -1.78
N GLY A 199 -15.53 15.54 -1.24
CA GLY A 199 -16.32 14.43 -0.70
C GLY A 199 -16.59 13.30 -1.70
N ILE A 200 -16.54 13.57 -3.01
CA ILE A 200 -16.70 12.54 -4.05
C ILE A 200 -15.61 11.46 -4.03
N THR A 201 -14.42 11.80 -3.51
CA THR A 201 -13.32 10.84 -3.34
C THR A 201 -13.61 9.80 -2.25
N GLY A 202 -14.63 10.03 -1.42
CA GLY A 202 -15.21 9.06 -0.51
C GLY A 202 -14.21 8.42 0.44
N GLY A 203 -14.38 7.11 0.69
CA GLY A 203 -13.50 6.37 1.58
C GLY A 203 -12.05 6.28 1.08
N VAL A 204 -11.82 6.32 -0.24
CA VAL A 204 -10.45 6.26 -0.81
C VAL A 204 -9.68 7.55 -0.51
N GLY A 205 -10.33 8.72 -0.62
CA GLY A 205 -9.74 9.99 -0.21
C GLY A 205 -9.41 10.03 1.29
N ALA A 206 -10.33 9.54 2.13
CA ALA A 206 -10.09 9.41 3.56
C ALA A 206 -8.92 8.46 3.88
N LEU A 207 -8.83 7.32 3.19
CA LEU A 207 -7.72 6.37 3.31
C LEU A 207 -6.39 6.99 2.89
N ALA A 208 -6.36 7.81 1.84
CA ALA A 208 -5.15 8.51 1.41
C ALA A 208 -4.65 9.49 2.48
N VAL A 209 -5.55 10.31 3.04
CA VAL A 209 -5.21 11.21 4.15
C VAL A 209 -4.72 10.43 5.37
N PHE A 210 -5.43 9.34 5.74
CA PHE A 210 -5.03 8.48 6.85
C PHE A 210 -3.66 7.84 6.65
N GLY A 211 -3.41 7.24 5.48
CA GLY A 211 -2.14 6.61 5.14
C GLY A 211 -0.97 7.59 5.27
N HIS A 212 -1.12 8.80 4.73
CA HIS A 212 -0.09 9.84 4.85
C HIS A 212 0.05 10.45 6.25
N ALA A 213 -1.04 10.53 7.02
CA ALA A 213 -0.98 10.92 8.42
C ALA A 213 -0.19 9.90 9.25
N LEU A 214 -0.47 8.61 9.06
CA LEU A 214 0.20 7.52 9.76
C LEU A 214 1.67 7.39 9.38
N ASP A 215 1.98 7.58 8.10
CA ASP A 215 3.35 7.60 7.58
C ASP A 215 4.15 8.78 8.17
N GLY A 216 3.57 9.98 8.15
CA GLY A 216 4.16 11.16 8.78
C GLY A 216 4.41 10.95 10.27
N ALA A 217 3.39 10.49 11.00
CA ALA A 217 3.47 10.25 12.43
C ALA A 217 4.51 9.18 12.79
N SER A 218 4.45 8.02 12.14
CA SER A 218 5.39 6.92 12.40
C SER A 218 6.82 7.26 12.02
N THR A 219 7.05 8.04 10.95
CA THR A 219 8.39 8.49 10.57
C THR A 219 8.93 9.50 11.58
N ALA A 220 8.15 10.51 11.97
CA ALA A 220 8.57 11.49 12.96
C ALA A 220 8.87 10.84 14.33
N VAL A 221 8.03 9.90 14.76
CA VAL A 221 8.27 9.12 15.99
C VAL A 221 9.50 8.22 15.83
N GLY A 222 9.63 7.53 14.69
CA GLY A 222 10.76 6.66 14.40
C GLY A 222 12.10 7.39 14.47
N THR A 223 12.19 8.58 13.91
CA THR A 223 13.44 9.36 13.94
C THR A 223 13.72 9.99 15.30
N THR A 224 12.69 10.52 15.97
CA THR A 224 12.90 11.31 17.20
C THR A 224 12.91 10.48 18.48
N GLN A 225 12.12 9.40 18.54
CA GLN A 225 11.96 8.59 19.75
C GLN A 225 12.75 7.28 19.69
N LEU A 226 12.90 6.71 18.49
CA LEU A 226 13.52 5.40 18.29
C LEU A 226 14.88 5.45 17.57
N GLY A 227 15.31 6.63 17.12
CA GLY A 227 16.61 6.82 16.46
C GLY A 227 16.74 6.17 15.08
N PHE A 228 15.64 5.80 14.42
CA PHE A 228 15.67 5.30 13.04
C PHE A 228 16.05 6.42 12.05
N GLY A 229 16.86 6.08 11.05
CA GLY A 229 17.19 7.01 9.96
C GLY A 229 16.18 6.97 8.81
N GLU A 230 15.91 8.13 8.20
CA GLU A 230 15.10 8.24 6.98
C GLU A 230 15.94 7.87 5.74
N ARG A 231 15.42 6.99 4.89
CA ARG A 231 16.12 6.46 3.70
C ARG A 231 15.79 7.20 2.40
N THR A 232 14.74 8.03 2.42
CA THR A 232 14.25 8.81 1.30
C THR A 232 14.91 10.19 1.30
N PRO A 233 15.66 10.56 0.24
CA PRO A 233 16.42 11.81 0.22
C PRO A 233 15.59 13.06 0.52
N LEU A 234 14.42 13.21 -0.11
CA LEU A 234 13.57 14.39 0.10
C LEU A 234 12.98 14.46 1.50
N SER A 235 12.55 13.33 2.06
CA SER A 235 12.04 13.27 3.43
C SER A 235 13.12 13.65 4.43
N ARG A 236 14.34 13.17 4.21
CA ARG A 236 15.50 13.46 5.06
C ARG A 236 15.83 14.94 5.10
N LEU A 237 15.77 15.65 3.96
CA LEU A 237 15.98 17.09 3.90
C LEU A 237 15.01 17.88 4.79
N ILE A 238 13.78 17.40 4.97
CA ILE A 238 12.79 18.05 5.83
C ILE A 238 13.04 17.73 7.29
N LEU A 239 13.41 16.48 7.59
CA LEU A 239 13.66 15.99 8.95
C LEU A 239 14.97 16.52 9.56
N GLU A 240 15.95 16.88 8.74
CA GLU A 240 17.26 17.40 9.17
C GLU A 240 17.30 18.94 9.26
N ILE A 241 16.15 19.61 9.18
CA ILE A 241 16.09 21.07 9.36
C ILE A 241 16.37 21.40 10.83
N GLU A 242 17.54 22.00 11.07
CA GLU A 242 17.96 22.42 12.40
C GLU A 242 17.16 23.62 12.93
N GLY A 243 17.05 23.72 14.25
CA GLY A 243 16.45 24.89 14.94
C GLY A 243 14.93 24.86 15.05
N LEU A 244 14.28 23.75 14.68
CA LEU A 244 12.85 23.56 14.93
C LEU A 244 12.60 23.28 16.43
N PRO A 245 11.57 23.88 17.04
CA PRO A 245 11.21 23.53 18.41
C PRO A 245 10.64 22.10 18.43
N ALA A 246 11.12 21.29 19.37
CA ALA A 246 10.57 19.96 19.60
C ALA A 246 9.16 20.04 20.22
N VAL A 247 8.23 19.25 19.70
CA VAL A 247 6.88 19.10 20.27
C VAL A 247 6.68 17.71 20.88
N PRO A 248 5.73 17.54 21.82
CA PRO A 248 5.44 16.23 22.39
C PRO A 248 5.16 15.19 21.29
N VAL A 249 5.61 13.95 21.51
CA VAL A 249 5.50 12.80 20.60
C VAL A 249 6.34 12.90 19.32
N PHE A 250 6.25 14.00 18.57
CA PHE A 250 6.90 14.10 17.25
C PHE A 250 8.30 14.73 17.26
N GLY A 251 8.76 15.25 18.40
CA GLY A 251 10.06 15.92 18.49
C GLY A 251 10.19 17.03 17.45
N GLU A 252 11.31 17.08 16.73
CA GLU A 252 11.57 18.01 15.63
C GLU A 252 10.89 17.59 14.30
N GLY A 253 10.39 16.35 14.21
CA GLY A 253 9.78 15.79 13.00
C GLY A 253 8.37 16.28 12.68
N TRP A 254 7.77 17.18 13.48
CA TRP A 254 6.39 17.65 13.26
C TRP A 254 6.19 18.37 11.92
N LEU A 255 7.22 19.08 11.42
CA LEU A 255 7.16 19.76 10.14
C LEU A 255 6.95 18.77 8.99
N PHE A 256 7.62 17.61 9.05
CA PHE A 256 7.44 16.53 8.08
C PHE A 256 5.99 16.03 8.03
N VAL A 257 5.36 15.87 9.20
CA VAL A 257 3.94 15.49 9.31
C VAL A 257 3.06 16.52 8.59
N LEU A 258 3.26 17.81 8.85
CA LEU A 258 2.47 18.88 8.21
C LEU A 258 2.66 18.91 6.70
N VAL A 259 3.90 18.76 6.21
CA VAL A 259 4.19 18.73 4.77
C VAL A 259 3.46 17.56 4.11
N LYS A 260 3.53 16.35 4.70
CA LYS A 260 2.78 15.19 4.17
C LYS A 260 1.28 15.42 4.13
N LEU A 261 0.70 15.96 5.20
CA LEU A 261 -0.73 16.23 5.26
C LEU A 261 -1.16 17.30 4.25
N ALA A 262 -0.35 18.33 4.05
CA ALA A 262 -0.60 19.36 3.04
C ALA A 262 -0.56 18.79 1.63
N VAL A 263 0.47 18.00 1.31
CA VAL A 263 0.60 17.35 -0.01
C VAL A 263 -0.54 16.35 -0.23
N ALA A 264 -0.84 15.49 0.75
CA ALA A 264 -1.93 14.53 0.65
C ALA A 264 -3.29 15.21 0.44
N SER A 265 -3.58 16.27 1.21
CA SER A 265 -4.82 17.04 1.07
C SER A 265 -4.94 17.72 -0.30
N LEU A 266 -3.85 18.31 -0.78
CA LEU A 266 -3.78 18.91 -2.10
C LEU A 266 -4.03 17.88 -3.20
N VAL A 267 -3.36 16.73 -3.15
CA VAL A 267 -3.51 15.65 -4.12
C VAL A 267 -4.95 15.13 -4.11
N VAL A 268 -5.50 14.80 -2.94
CA VAL A 268 -6.89 14.29 -2.83
C VAL A 268 -7.90 15.30 -3.40
N TRP A 269 -7.73 16.60 -3.10
CA TRP A 269 -8.57 17.64 -3.68
C TRP A 269 -8.43 17.72 -5.21
N LEU A 270 -7.21 17.71 -5.74
CA LEU A 270 -6.95 17.75 -7.19
C LEU A 270 -7.49 16.53 -7.94
N PHE A 271 -7.63 15.38 -7.27
CA PHE A 271 -8.23 14.17 -7.84
C PHE A 271 -9.75 14.22 -7.95
N THR A 272 -10.41 15.21 -7.36
CA THR A 272 -11.87 15.37 -7.38
C THR A 272 -12.48 15.30 -8.78
N PRO A 273 -12.00 16.06 -9.78
CA PRO A 273 -12.56 16.00 -11.14
C PRO A 273 -12.31 14.64 -11.77
N TYR A 274 -11.13 14.05 -11.55
CA TYR A 274 -10.77 12.79 -12.17
C TYR A 274 -11.60 11.61 -11.63
N VAL A 275 -11.88 11.58 -10.33
CA VAL A 275 -12.82 10.61 -9.73
C VAL A 275 -14.25 10.82 -10.21
N ARG A 276 -14.64 12.06 -10.55
CA ARG A 276 -15.98 12.36 -11.08
C ARG A 276 -16.13 11.91 -12.53
N ASP A 277 -15.15 12.25 -13.35
CA ASP A 277 -15.25 12.15 -14.81
C ASP A 277 -14.80 10.77 -15.30
N GLU A 278 -13.80 10.17 -14.65
CA GLU A 278 -13.26 8.84 -14.95
C GLU A 278 -13.12 7.98 -13.67
N PRO A 279 -14.24 7.55 -13.04
CA PRO A 279 -14.22 7.00 -11.68
C PRO A 279 -13.30 5.80 -11.49
N ALA A 280 -13.26 4.89 -12.46
CA ALA A 280 -12.44 3.67 -12.36
C ALA A 280 -10.94 4.01 -12.28
N GLU A 281 -10.44 4.83 -13.20
CA GLU A 281 -9.04 5.24 -13.22
C GLU A 281 -8.74 6.18 -12.05
N GLY A 282 -9.65 7.11 -11.75
CA GLY A 282 -9.54 8.04 -10.63
C GLY A 282 -9.41 7.34 -9.28
N TYR A 283 -10.22 6.32 -9.01
CA TYR A 283 -10.11 5.55 -7.78
C TYR A 283 -8.84 4.70 -7.75
N LEU A 284 -8.41 4.08 -8.86
CA LEU A 284 -7.15 3.29 -8.88
C LEU A 284 -5.93 4.16 -8.59
N LEU A 285 -5.83 5.33 -9.25
CA LEU A 285 -4.72 6.26 -9.03
C LEU A 285 -4.75 6.86 -7.62
N LEU A 286 -5.93 7.25 -7.12
CA LEU A 286 -6.06 7.73 -5.74
C LEU A 286 -5.75 6.64 -4.72
N GLY A 287 -6.13 5.39 -5.01
CA GLY A 287 -5.76 4.21 -4.25
C GLY A 287 -4.26 3.96 -4.22
N PHE A 288 -3.58 4.17 -5.35
CA PHE A 288 -2.11 4.12 -5.42
C PHE A 288 -1.48 5.19 -4.51
N ILE A 289 -1.99 6.43 -4.53
CA ILE A 289 -1.54 7.49 -3.60
C ILE A 289 -1.74 7.06 -2.15
N ALA A 290 -2.90 6.49 -1.82
CA ALA A 290 -3.16 5.95 -0.49
C ALA A 290 -2.17 4.85 -0.11
N ALA A 291 -1.81 3.96 -1.05
CA ALA A 291 -0.81 2.92 -0.83
C ALA A 291 0.61 3.48 -0.62
N VAL A 292 0.97 4.58 -1.28
CA VAL A 292 2.28 5.25 -1.08
C VAL A 292 2.40 5.83 0.34
N GLY A 293 1.30 6.23 0.99
CA GLY A 293 1.31 6.58 2.42
C GLY A 293 1.22 5.34 3.32
N LEU A 294 0.23 4.48 3.09
CA LEU A 294 -0.05 3.34 3.96
C LEU A 294 1.06 2.28 3.98
N GLY A 295 1.75 2.07 2.86
CA GLY A 295 2.84 1.09 2.73
C GLY A 295 3.98 1.38 3.71
N PRO A 296 4.67 2.54 3.59
CA PRO A 296 5.71 2.97 4.53
C PRO A 296 5.22 3.02 5.99
N ALA A 297 4.00 3.50 6.22
CA ALA A 297 3.39 3.50 7.54
C ALA A 297 3.32 2.09 8.16
N ALA A 298 2.73 1.12 7.45
CA ALA A 298 2.64 -0.25 7.92
C ALA A 298 4.01 -0.91 8.10
N HIS A 299 4.97 -0.57 7.22
CA HIS A 299 6.36 -1.02 7.34
C HIS A 299 6.99 -0.51 8.65
N ASN A 300 6.90 0.79 8.92
CA ASN A 300 7.44 1.41 10.13
C ASN A 300 6.85 0.79 11.40
N LEU A 301 5.52 0.72 11.51
CA LEU A 301 4.86 0.19 12.70
C LEU A 301 5.29 -1.26 12.99
N LEU A 302 5.32 -2.11 11.96
CA LEU A 302 5.72 -3.51 12.16
C LEU A 302 7.22 -3.63 12.44
N LEU A 303 8.06 -2.88 11.73
CA LEU A 303 9.52 -2.88 11.93
C LEU A 303 9.87 -2.44 13.35
N PHE A 304 9.31 -1.33 13.84
CA PHE A 304 9.55 -0.86 15.20
C PHE A 304 9.11 -1.92 16.21
N SER A 305 7.92 -2.49 16.02
CA SER A 305 7.35 -3.50 16.92
C SER A 305 8.19 -4.77 17.05
N VAL A 306 9.08 -5.08 16.10
CA VAL A 306 9.87 -6.33 16.12
C VAL A 306 11.39 -6.12 16.21
N VAL A 307 11.89 -4.88 16.07
CA VAL A 307 13.33 -4.58 16.03
C VAL A 307 13.80 -3.57 17.08
N ALA A 308 12.96 -2.62 17.50
CA ALA A 308 13.41 -1.43 18.23
C ALA A 308 13.88 -1.70 19.68
#